data_AF-A0A3D1E2W7-F1
#
_entry.id   AF-A0A3D1E2W7-F1
#
_cell.length_a   1.000
_cell.length_b   1.000
_cell.length_c   1.000
_cell.angle_alpha   90.00
_cell.angle_beta   90.00
_cell.angle_gamma   90.00
#
_symmetry.space_group_name_H-M   'P 1'
#
loop_
_entity.id
_entity.type
_entity.pdbx_description
1 polymer ?
#
loop_
_entity_poly.entity_id
_entity_poly.type
_entity_poly.pdbx_seq_one_letter_code
_entity_poly.pdbx_strand_id
1 'polypeptide(L)'
;TMIRERLLAEAETNVAITFTESVGKDAFEIGGRGELQLGVLVETMRREGFEMTVSRPRVLVRREAGRRLEPIEEVTIDVDEDYASTVVDAMNRRKAEMQDMRSSGAGKTRLVFFAPSRGLIGYPSRFLTDTRGTGVLNRVFHSYAEYKGDIPGRRNGALIASETGTAVAYALFNLQDRGIMFIDPQT
;
A
#
# COMPACT_ATOMS: atom_id res chain seq x y z
N THR A 1 20.84 3.29 -18.02
CA THR A 1 21.06 3.84 -16.67
C THR A 1 21.28 2.68 -15.72
N MET A 2 22.04 2.88 -14.63
CA MET A 2 22.28 1.83 -13.62
C MET A 2 20.96 1.24 -13.08
N ILE A 3 19.93 2.08 -12.88
CA ILE A 3 18.58 1.65 -12.45
C ILE A 3 17.97 0.67 -13.46
N ARG A 4 18.05 0.96 -14.76
CA ARG A 4 17.49 0.12 -15.81
C ARG A 4 18.11 -1.28 -15.80
N GLU A 5 19.44 -1.35 -15.76
CA GLU A 5 20.16 -2.63 -15.75
C GLU A 5 19.82 -3.45 -14.51
N ARG A 6 19.73 -2.80 -13.35
CA ARG A 6 19.34 -3.47 -12.11
C ARG A 6 17.91 -4.02 -12.13
N LEU A 7 16.97 -3.27 -12.69
CA LEU A 7 15.57 -3.70 -12.82
C LEU A 7 15.39 -4.81 -13.86
N LEU A 8 16.16 -4.79 -14.95
CA LEU A 8 16.18 -5.87 -15.94
C LEU A 8 16.74 -7.16 -15.33
N ALA A 9 17.88 -7.08 -14.62
CA ALA A 9 18.46 -8.23 -13.93
C ALA A 9 17.49 -8.85 -12.92
N GLU A 10 16.72 -8.01 -12.21
CA GLU A 10 15.66 -8.49 -11.33
C GLU A 10 14.56 -9.22 -12.09
N ALA A 11 14.08 -8.67 -13.21
CA ALA A 11 13.04 -9.28 -14.03
C ALA A 11 13.47 -10.62 -14.67
N GLU A 12 14.78 -10.80 -14.94
CA GLU A 12 15.34 -12.06 -15.43
C GLU A 12 15.32 -13.17 -14.37
N THR A 13 15.51 -12.81 -13.10
CA THR A 13 15.60 -13.77 -11.98
C THR A 13 14.23 -14.03 -11.35
N ASN A 14 13.37 -13.01 -11.29
CA ASN A 14 12.10 -13.04 -10.58
C ASN A 14 10.91 -13.09 -11.56
N VAL A 15 10.36 -14.28 -11.76
CA VAL A 15 9.23 -14.55 -12.70
C VAL A 15 7.97 -13.72 -12.38
N ALA A 16 7.85 -13.23 -11.15
CA ALA A 16 6.73 -12.41 -10.73
C ALA A 16 6.87 -10.93 -11.09
N ILE A 17 8.04 -10.50 -11.55
CA ILE A 17 8.34 -9.11 -11.89
C ILE A 17 8.26 -8.93 -13.40
N THR A 18 7.55 -7.89 -13.84
CA THR A 18 7.54 -7.46 -15.24
C THR A 18 8.20 -6.10 -15.36
N PHE A 19 8.88 -5.88 -16.49
CA PHE A 19 9.58 -4.63 -16.79
C PHE A 19 9.08 -4.07 -18.12
N THR A 20 8.79 -2.77 -18.16
CA THR A 20 8.45 -2.07 -19.41
C THR A 20 9.01 -0.65 -19.38
N GLU A 21 9.55 -0.20 -20.51
CA GLU A 21 10.04 1.17 -20.66
C GLU A 21 8.91 2.10 -21.08
N SER A 22 8.83 3.27 -20.45
CA SER A 22 7.94 4.33 -20.91
C SER A 22 8.37 4.85 -22.28
N VAL A 23 7.43 5.36 -23.07
CA VAL A 23 7.63 5.89 -24.43
C VAL A 23 8.71 6.99 -24.46
N GLY A 24 8.86 7.76 -23.38
CA GLY A 24 9.87 8.81 -23.25
C GLY A 24 11.21 8.37 -22.64
N LYS A 25 11.37 7.10 -22.23
CA LYS A 25 12.56 6.56 -21.53
C LYS A 25 12.96 7.25 -20.21
N ASP A 26 12.16 8.18 -19.72
CA ASP A 26 12.39 8.87 -18.44
C ASP A 26 11.84 8.11 -17.22
N ALA A 27 11.09 7.03 -17.45
CA ALA A 27 10.50 6.21 -16.40
C ALA A 27 10.40 4.74 -16.82
N PHE A 28 10.36 3.87 -15.80
CA PHE A 28 10.17 2.42 -15.96
C PHE A 28 8.88 2.01 -15.26
N GLU A 29 8.10 1.15 -15.90
CA GLU A 29 6.95 0.50 -15.31
C GLU A 29 7.34 -0.89 -14.82
N ILE A 30 7.12 -1.14 -13.54
CA ILE A 30 7.41 -2.42 -12.88
C ILE A 30 6.11 -3.03 -12.39
N GLY A 31 5.80 -4.24 -12.89
CA GLY A 31 4.73 -5.07 -12.36
C GLY A 31 5.25 -6.05 -11.33
N GLY A 32 4.39 -6.43 -10.39
CA GLY A 32 4.68 -7.41 -9.34
C GLY A 32 3.41 -8.09 -8.86
N ARG A 33 3.54 -9.15 -8.05
CA ARG A 33 2.40 -9.87 -7.44
C ARG A 33 1.67 -9.08 -6.36
N GLY A 34 2.25 -7.99 -5.87
CA GLY A 34 1.61 -7.13 -4.90
C GLY A 34 2.52 -6.01 -4.41
N GLU A 35 1.95 -5.12 -3.60
CA GLU A 35 2.64 -3.96 -3.01
C GLU A 35 3.88 -4.36 -2.19
N LEU A 36 3.80 -5.44 -1.41
CA LEU A 36 4.90 -5.90 -0.56
C LEU A 36 6.13 -6.30 -1.38
N GLN A 37 5.94 -7.02 -2.48
CA GLN A 37 7.05 -7.44 -3.34
C GLN A 37 7.77 -6.23 -3.95
N LEU A 38 7.01 -5.24 -4.43
CA LEU A 38 7.59 -4.01 -4.97
C LEU A 38 8.30 -3.20 -3.88
N GLY A 39 7.74 -3.15 -2.67
CA GLY A 39 8.36 -2.51 -1.51
C GLY A 39 9.71 -3.14 -1.14
N VAL A 40 9.80 -4.47 -1.18
CA VAL A 40 11.07 -5.19 -0.94
C VAL A 40 12.11 -4.88 -2.01
N LEU A 41 11.72 -4.82 -3.28
CA LEU A 41 12.62 -4.45 -4.37
C LEU A 41 13.18 -3.03 -4.16
N VAL A 42 12.30 -2.05 -3.91
CA VAL A 42 12.69 -0.66 -3.69
C VAL A 42 13.61 -0.53 -2.47
N GLU A 43 13.29 -1.18 -1.36
CA GLU A 43 14.13 -1.17 -0.15
C GLU A 43 15.49 -1.83 -0.39
N THR A 44 15.54 -2.91 -1.17
CA THR A 44 16.79 -3.57 -1.56
C THR A 44 17.66 -2.63 -2.39
N MET A 45 17.09 -1.99 -3.41
CA MET A 45 17.82 -1.01 -4.23
C MET A 45 18.27 0.20 -3.39
N ARG A 46 17.47 0.66 -2.42
CA ARG A 46 17.88 1.72 -1.50
C ARG A 46 19.12 1.31 -0.69
N ARG A 47 19.19 0.06 -0.22
CA ARG A 47 20.35 -0.51 0.50
C ARG A 47 21.58 -0.70 -0.39
N GLU A 48 21.36 -0.91 -1.69
CA GLU A 48 22.40 -0.94 -2.71
C GLU A 48 22.92 0.48 -3.07
N GLY A 49 22.31 1.55 -2.54
CA GLY A 49 22.75 2.94 -2.74
C GLY A 49 22.08 3.65 -3.92
N PHE A 50 20.99 3.10 -4.47
CA PHE A 50 20.25 3.77 -5.54
C PHE A 50 19.40 4.91 -5.01
N GLU A 51 19.43 6.04 -5.72
CA GLU A 51 18.48 7.15 -5.54
C GLU A 51 17.44 7.12 -6.65
N MET A 52 16.17 7.10 -6.28
CA MET A 52 15.06 7.06 -7.23
C MET A 52 13.78 7.66 -6.64
N THR A 53 12.89 8.10 -7.53
CA THR A 53 11.51 8.46 -7.15
C THR A 53 10.56 7.37 -7.60
N VAL A 54 9.61 6.99 -6.73
CA VAL A 54 8.63 5.94 -7.01
C VAL A 54 7.23 6.54 -7.01
N SER A 55 6.42 6.18 -8.01
CA SER A 55 5.02 6.61 -8.10
C SER A 55 4.10 5.75 -7.21
N ARG A 56 2.90 6.25 -6.90
CA ARG A 56 1.91 5.48 -6.13
C ARG A 56 1.58 4.16 -6.87
N PRO A 57 1.64 2.99 -6.19
CA PRO A 57 1.30 1.72 -6.83
C PRO A 57 -0.16 1.71 -7.28
N ARG A 58 -0.41 1.05 -8.41
CA ARG A 58 -1.75 0.89 -9.01
C ARG A 58 -1.99 -0.58 -9.29
N VAL A 59 -3.25 -1.00 -9.18
CA VAL A 59 -3.65 -2.35 -9.58
C VAL A 59 -3.74 -2.47 -11.09
N LEU A 60 -3.42 -3.65 -11.61
CA LEU A 60 -3.63 -3.98 -13.01
C LEU A 60 -5.11 -4.31 -13.24
N VAL A 61 -5.79 -3.44 -13.97
CA VAL A 61 -7.20 -3.63 -14.34
C VAL A 61 -7.26 -4.41 -15.64
N ARG A 62 -8.12 -5.42 -15.70
CA ARG A 62 -8.41 -6.17 -16.94
C ARG A 62 -9.71 -5.71 -17.57
N ARG A 63 -9.81 -5.83 -18.89
CA ARG A 63 -11.08 -5.68 -19.62
C ARG A 63 -11.40 -6.99 -20.31
N GLU A 64 -12.48 -7.63 -19.89
CA GLU A 64 -12.93 -8.90 -20.45
C GLU A 64 -14.44 -8.82 -20.72
N ALA A 65 -14.86 -9.18 -21.94
CA ALA A 65 -16.26 -9.13 -22.37
C ALA A 65 -16.96 -7.78 -22.06
N GLY A 66 -16.27 -6.66 -22.28
CA GLY A 66 -16.78 -5.31 -22.02
C GLY A 66 -16.82 -4.89 -20.54
N ARG A 67 -16.50 -5.78 -19.60
CA ARG A 67 -16.49 -5.50 -18.15
C ARG A 67 -15.09 -5.12 -17.68
N ARG A 68 -15.03 -4.18 -16.75
CA ARG A 68 -13.80 -3.76 -16.07
C ARG A 68 -13.61 -4.63 -14.84
N LEU A 69 -12.52 -5.39 -14.80
CA LEU A 69 -12.19 -6.28 -13.70
C LEU A 69 -10.99 -5.76 -12.91
N GLU A 70 -11.03 -5.93 -11.58
CA GLU A 70 -9.91 -5.65 -10.69
C GLU A 70 -9.53 -6.89 -9.87
N PRO A 71 -8.26 -7.01 -9.43
CA PRO A 71 -7.83 -8.14 -8.61
C PRO A 71 -8.44 -8.06 -7.21
N ILE A 72 -8.90 -9.22 -6.74
CA ILE A 72 -9.43 -9.46 -5.40
C ILE A 72 -8.45 -10.36 -4.65
N GLU A 73 -8.23 -10.02 -3.38
CA GLU A 73 -7.44 -10.78 -2.44
C GLU A 73 -8.33 -11.35 -1.35
N GLU A 74 -8.06 -12.60 -0.96
CA GLU A 74 -8.54 -13.17 0.28
C GLU A 74 -7.64 -12.67 1.41
N VAL A 75 -8.24 -11.98 2.37
CA VAL A 75 -7.55 -11.40 3.52
C VAL A 75 -7.98 -12.15 4.76
N THR A 76 -7.04 -12.83 5.40
CA THR A 76 -7.24 -13.49 6.70
C THR A 76 -6.61 -12.62 7.77
N ILE A 77 -7.41 -12.26 8.78
CA ILE A 77 -6.99 -11.42 9.89
C ILE A 77 -7.25 -12.16 11.21
N ASP A 78 -6.23 -12.28 12.04
CA ASP A 78 -6.38 -12.68 13.45
C ASP A 78 -6.14 -11.45 14.34
N VAL A 79 -7.09 -11.16 15.22
CA VAL A 79 -7.07 -9.95 16.05
C VAL A 79 -7.68 -10.21 17.42
N ASP A 80 -7.30 -9.44 18.43
CA ASP A 80 -8.02 -9.41 19.72
C ASP A 80 -9.47 -8.96 19.51
N GLU A 81 -10.41 -9.54 20.26
CA GLU A 81 -11.84 -9.21 20.21
C GLU A 81 -12.10 -7.70 20.35
N ASP A 82 -11.32 -7.02 21.20
CA ASP A 82 -11.41 -5.57 21.44
C ASP A 82 -11.18 -4.72 20.18
N TYR A 83 -10.40 -5.20 19.20
CA TYR A 83 -10.11 -4.48 17.97
C TYR A 83 -10.89 -4.99 16.75
N ALA A 84 -11.63 -6.10 16.89
CA ALA A 84 -12.33 -6.74 15.78
C ALA A 84 -13.29 -5.77 15.08
N SER A 85 -14.09 -5.01 15.84
CA SER A 85 -15.05 -4.03 15.29
C SER A 85 -14.36 -2.93 14.48
N THR A 86 -13.24 -2.39 14.97
CA THR A 86 -12.42 -1.37 14.29
C THR A 86 -11.86 -1.90 12.96
N VAL A 87 -11.34 -3.13 12.96
CA VAL A 87 -10.82 -3.79 11.76
C VAL A 87 -11.93 -4.02 10.73
N VAL A 88 -13.11 -4.48 11.17
CA VAL A 88 -14.27 -4.70 10.29
C VAL A 88 -14.70 -3.40 9.61
N ASP A 89 -14.84 -2.29 10.36
CA ASP A 89 -15.18 -0.99 9.76
C ASP A 89 -14.10 -0.52 8.77
N ALA A 90 -12.82 -0.68 9.12
CA ALA A 90 -11.72 -0.34 8.23
C ALA A 90 -11.75 -1.14 6.92
N MET A 91 -12.08 -2.43 6.98
CA MET A 91 -12.20 -3.30 5.80
C MET A 91 -13.43 -2.95 4.96
N ASN A 92 -14.58 -2.68 5.58
CA ASN A 92 -15.80 -2.27 4.87
C ASN A 92 -15.61 -0.98 4.07
N ARG A 93 -14.94 0.04 4.65
CA ARG A 93 -14.61 1.30 3.94
C ARG A 93 -13.74 1.09 2.71
N ARG A 94 -13.05 -0.05 2.63
CA ARG A 94 -12.19 -0.47 1.52
C ARG A 94 -12.89 -1.40 0.53
N LYS A 95 -14.22 -1.50 0.61
CA LYS A 95 -15.05 -2.38 -0.23
C LYS A 95 -14.72 -3.86 -0.05
N ALA A 96 -14.18 -4.24 1.11
CA ALA A 96 -14.02 -5.64 1.45
C ALA A 96 -15.35 -6.25 1.88
N GLU A 97 -15.57 -7.49 1.51
CA GLU A 97 -16.76 -8.28 1.84
C GLU A 97 -16.37 -9.40 2.79
N MET A 98 -16.95 -9.39 3.99
CA MET A 98 -16.70 -10.43 4.99
C MET A 98 -17.29 -11.76 4.51
N GLN A 99 -16.46 -12.79 4.52
CA GLN A 99 -16.83 -14.15 4.12
C GLN A 99 -17.06 -15.03 5.35
N ASP A 100 -16.23 -14.88 6.38
CA ASP A 100 -16.31 -15.65 7.61
C ASP A 100 -15.82 -14.82 8.81
N MET A 101 -16.40 -15.12 9.96
CA MET A 101 -15.98 -14.58 11.26
C MET A 101 -16.15 -15.69 12.29
N ARG A 102 -15.04 -16.05 12.94
CA ARG A 102 -15.03 -17.11 13.95
C ARG A 102 -14.14 -16.73 15.12
N SER A 103 -14.56 -17.10 16.33
CA SER A 103 -13.67 -17.03 17.48
C SER A 103 -12.57 -18.10 17.32
N SER A 104 -11.32 -17.68 17.45
CA SER A 104 -10.15 -18.57 17.43
C SER A 104 -9.79 -19.10 18.82
N GLY A 105 -10.59 -18.75 19.84
CA GLY A 105 -10.30 -19.03 21.24
C GLY A 105 -9.32 -18.03 21.85
N ALA A 106 -9.19 -18.05 23.19
CA ALA A 106 -8.28 -17.18 23.96
C ALA A 106 -8.44 -15.67 23.68
N GLY A 107 -9.67 -15.20 23.44
CA GLY A 107 -9.96 -13.78 23.18
C GLY A 107 -9.55 -13.27 21.80
N LYS A 108 -9.20 -14.17 20.87
CA LYS A 108 -8.87 -13.83 19.48
C LYS A 108 -10.04 -14.17 18.55
N THR A 109 -10.24 -13.32 17.55
CA THR A 109 -11.20 -13.54 16.46
C THR A 109 -10.47 -13.61 15.14
N ARG A 110 -10.80 -14.61 14.32
CA ARG A 110 -10.39 -14.69 12.91
C ARG A 110 -11.48 -14.12 12.02
N LEU A 111 -11.07 -13.23 11.13
CA LEU A 111 -11.90 -12.60 10.10
C LEU A 111 -11.37 -13.00 8.73
N VAL A 112 -12.26 -13.37 7.81
CA VAL A 112 -11.92 -13.64 6.41
C VAL A 112 -12.70 -12.68 5.53
N PHE A 113 -12.00 -11.99 4.63
CA PHE A 113 -12.60 -11.05 3.69
C PHE A 113 -12.16 -11.34 2.26
N PHE A 114 -13.02 -11.03 1.30
CA PHE A 114 -12.62 -10.76 -0.08
C PHE A 114 -12.54 -9.25 -0.28
N ALA A 115 -11.37 -8.75 -0.61
CA ALA A 115 -11.12 -7.33 -0.74
C ALA A 115 -10.45 -6.99 -2.07
N PRO A 116 -10.84 -5.90 -2.76
CA PRO A 116 -10.10 -5.44 -3.92
C PRO A 116 -8.68 -5.02 -3.50
N SER A 117 -7.65 -5.50 -4.20
CA SER A 117 -6.24 -5.18 -3.91
C SER A 117 -6.00 -3.68 -3.77
N ARG A 118 -6.72 -2.89 -4.57
CA ARG A 118 -6.67 -1.41 -4.56
C ARG A 118 -7.07 -0.80 -3.22
N GLY A 119 -8.00 -1.41 -2.51
CA GLY A 119 -8.44 -0.98 -1.18
C GLY A 119 -7.42 -1.30 -0.09
N LEU A 120 -6.60 -2.32 -0.30
CA LEU A 120 -5.61 -2.77 0.67
C LEU A 120 -4.28 -2.01 0.61
N ILE A 121 -4.05 -1.20 -0.43
CA ILE A 121 -2.82 -0.39 -0.58
C ILE A 121 -2.64 0.50 0.64
N GLY A 122 -1.50 0.34 1.32
CA GLY A 122 -1.17 1.07 2.55
C GLY A 122 -1.98 0.69 3.80
N TYR A 123 -2.89 -0.29 3.73
CA TYR A 123 -3.63 -0.72 4.91
C TYR A 123 -2.77 -1.42 5.98
N PRO A 124 -1.77 -2.26 5.69
CA PRO A 124 -1.01 -2.97 6.72
C PRO A 124 -0.38 -2.06 7.77
N SER A 125 0.20 -0.93 7.34
CA SER A 125 0.79 0.04 8.26
C SER A 125 -0.25 0.60 9.23
N ARG A 126 -1.45 0.91 8.72
CA ARG A 126 -2.56 1.38 9.55
C ARG A 126 -3.16 0.26 10.42
N PHE A 127 -3.25 -0.96 9.91
CA PHE A 127 -3.72 -2.13 10.65
C PHE A 127 -2.86 -2.37 11.90
N LEU A 128 -1.54 -2.21 11.81
CA LEU A 128 -0.66 -2.29 12.98
C LEU A 128 -0.98 -1.21 14.01
N THR A 129 -1.31 0.01 13.59
CA THR A 129 -1.76 1.07 14.50
C THR A 129 -3.12 0.75 15.12
N ASP A 130 -4.09 0.34 14.32
CA ASP A 130 -5.47 0.03 14.75
C ASP A 130 -5.50 -1.14 15.75
N THR A 131 -4.55 -2.08 15.65
CA THR A 131 -4.44 -3.26 16.53
C THR A 131 -3.32 -3.17 17.56
N ARG A 132 -2.63 -2.03 17.66
CA ARG A 132 -1.44 -1.86 18.52
C ARG A 132 -0.38 -2.95 18.33
N GLY A 133 -0.26 -3.47 17.11
CA GLY A 133 0.70 -4.51 16.73
C GLY A 133 0.37 -5.93 17.17
N THR A 134 -0.77 -6.19 17.82
CA THR A 134 -1.15 -7.55 18.27
C THR A 134 -1.89 -8.36 17.21
N GLY A 135 -2.34 -7.71 16.13
CA GLY A 135 -3.04 -8.33 15.02
C GLY A 135 -2.10 -8.94 13.99
N VAL A 136 -2.55 -10.01 13.34
CA VAL A 136 -1.87 -10.65 12.21
C VAL A 136 -2.75 -10.51 10.98
N LEU A 137 -2.18 -10.01 9.89
CA LEU A 137 -2.87 -9.86 8.60
C LEU A 137 -2.11 -10.63 7.54
N ASN A 138 -2.80 -11.55 6.87
CA ASN A 138 -2.32 -12.25 5.69
C ASN A 138 -3.26 -11.97 4.52
N ARG A 139 -2.71 -11.90 3.31
CA ARG A 139 -3.48 -11.71 2.08
C ARG A 139 -2.88 -12.52 0.95
N VAL A 140 -3.76 -13.11 0.15
CA VAL A 140 -3.40 -13.91 -1.03
C VAL A 140 -4.32 -13.53 -2.17
N PHE A 141 -3.78 -13.48 -3.38
CA PHE A 141 -4.58 -13.29 -4.59
C PHE A 141 -5.63 -14.39 -4.71
N HIS A 142 -6.90 -14.00 -4.85
CA HIS A 142 -8.02 -14.91 -4.97
C HIS A 142 -8.49 -15.01 -6.44
N SER A 143 -8.94 -13.90 -7.02
CA SER A 143 -9.49 -13.87 -8.38
C SER A 143 -9.53 -12.46 -8.97
N TYR A 144 -9.93 -12.33 -10.23
CA TYR A 144 -10.41 -11.06 -10.78
C TYR A 144 -11.92 -10.99 -10.65
N ALA A 145 -12.45 -9.85 -10.20
CA ALA A 145 -13.88 -9.61 -10.10
C ALA A 145 -14.24 -8.24 -10.69
N GLU A 146 -15.53 -7.98 -10.84
CA GLU A 146 -16.03 -6.70 -11.32
C GLU A 146 -15.57 -5.55 -10.41
N TYR A 147 -15.21 -4.42 -11.03
CA TYR A 147 -14.72 -3.23 -10.34
C TYR A 147 -15.72 -2.76 -9.26
N LYS A 148 -15.30 -2.76 -7.99
CA LYS A 148 -16.12 -2.49 -6.79
C LYS A 148 -16.42 -1.00 -6.56
N GLY A 149 -16.20 -0.17 -7.58
CA GLY A 149 -16.42 1.28 -7.55
C GLY A 149 -15.29 2.06 -6.86
N ASP A 150 -15.55 3.33 -6.57
CA ASP A 150 -14.53 4.21 -6.02
C ASP A 150 -14.24 3.90 -4.55
N ILE A 151 -12.95 3.90 -4.23
CA ILE A 151 -12.45 3.72 -2.86
C ILE A 151 -11.94 5.08 -2.39
N PRO A 152 -12.38 5.59 -1.23
CA PRO A 152 -11.99 6.90 -0.75
C PRO A 152 -10.47 7.07 -0.69
N GLY A 153 -9.98 8.19 -1.21
CA GLY A 153 -8.57 8.58 -1.12
C GLY A 153 -8.19 9.13 0.26
N ARG A 154 -6.98 9.70 0.34
CA ARG A 154 -6.53 10.41 1.55
C ARG A 154 -7.43 11.62 1.80
N ARG A 155 -7.93 11.76 3.02
CA ARG A 155 -8.77 12.91 3.43
C ARG A 155 -7.96 14.21 3.60
N ASN A 156 -6.70 14.09 3.99
CA ASN A 156 -5.85 15.22 4.34
C ASN A 156 -5.00 15.67 3.14
N GLY A 157 -4.75 16.98 3.06
CA GLY A 157 -3.77 17.58 2.15
C GLY A 157 -2.32 17.28 2.54
N ALA A 158 -1.38 17.94 1.87
CA ALA A 158 0.03 17.98 2.25
C ALA A 158 0.46 19.43 2.44
N LEU A 159 1.41 19.65 3.35
CA LEU A 159 2.10 20.93 3.47
C LEU A 159 3.31 20.87 2.53
N ILE A 160 3.38 21.83 1.60
CA ILE A 160 4.40 21.87 0.54
C ILE A 160 5.33 23.04 0.84
N ALA A 161 6.63 22.78 0.88
CA ALA A 161 7.63 23.83 1.02
C ALA A 161 7.58 24.76 -0.19
N SER A 162 7.57 26.07 0.06
CA SER A 162 7.57 27.07 -1.02
C SER A 162 8.95 27.25 -1.65
N GLU A 163 10.01 27.02 -0.87
CA GLU A 163 11.39 27.33 -1.25
C GLU A 163 12.36 26.29 -0.67
N THR A 164 13.55 26.19 -1.27
CA THR A 164 14.64 25.36 -0.76
C THR A 164 15.42 26.12 0.31
N GLY A 165 15.57 25.53 1.49
CA GLY A 165 16.33 26.10 2.60
C GLY A 165 16.20 25.28 3.87
N THR A 166 16.93 25.67 4.90
CA THR A 166 16.92 24.98 6.20
C THR A 166 15.67 25.35 7.00
N ALA A 167 14.96 24.34 7.50
CA ALA A 167 13.77 24.54 8.29
C ALA A 167 14.10 25.14 9.68
N VAL A 168 13.47 26.27 10.02
CA VAL A 168 13.65 26.92 11.33
C VAL A 168 12.53 26.55 12.30
N ALA A 169 12.88 26.33 13.58
CA ALA A 169 11.94 25.91 14.61
C ALA A 169 10.74 26.87 14.75
N TYR A 170 10.99 28.18 14.62
CA TYR A 170 9.93 29.20 14.68
C TYR A 170 8.87 29.03 13.58
N ALA A 171 9.28 28.68 12.36
CA ALA A 171 8.36 28.44 11.26
C ALA A 171 7.58 27.13 11.46
N LEU A 172 8.27 26.05 11.83
CA LEU A 172 7.66 24.75 12.09
C LEU A 172 6.63 24.81 13.23
N PHE A 173 6.94 25.57 14.29
CA PHE A 173 6.03 25.78 15.43
C PHE A 173 4.70 26.40 15.02
N ASN A 174 4.70 27.33 14.06
CA ASN A 174 3.47 27.95 13.56
C ASN A 174 2.73 27.04 12.56
N LEU A 175 3.44 26.14 11.88
CA LEU A 175 2.86 25.25 10.87
C LEU A 175 2.27 23.96 11.46
N GLN A 176 2.75 23.51 12.63
CA GLN A 176 2.27 22.28 13.27
C GLN A 176 0.78 22.36 13.66
N ASP A 177 0.24 23.57 13.87
CA ASP A 177 -1.19 23.78 14.12
C ASP A 177 -2.05 23.39 12.90
N ARG A 178 -1.46 23.31 11.70
CA ARG A 178 -2.13 22.97 10.45
C ARG A 178 -1.94 21.52 10.02
N GLY A 179 -1.10 20.75 10.71
CA GLY A 179 -0.85 19.35 10.38
C GLY A 179 0.40 18.77 11.03
N ILE A 180 0.64 17.48 10.77
CA ILE A 180 1.80 16.77 11.29
C ILE A 180 3.03 17.11 10.44
N MET A 181 4.11 17.53 11.08
CA MET A 181 5.40 17.82 10.40
C MET A 181 6.13 16.51 10.07
N PHE A 182 6.78 16.47 8.91
CA PHE A 182 7.63 15.35 8.48
C PHE A 182 9.13 15.62 8.62
N ILE A 183 9.50 16.85 8.98
CA ILE A 183 10.88 17.29 9.15
C ILE A 183 11.03 17.97 10.50
N ASP A 184 12.25 17.92 11.02
CA ASP A 184 12.65 18.61 12.25
C ASP A 184 13.37 19.93 11.92
N PRO A 185 13.52 20.84 12.90
CA PRO A 185 14.37 22.01 12.72
C PRO A 185 15.78 21.60 12.27
N GLN A 186 16.38 22.41 11.41
CA GLN A 186 17.71 22.19 10.83
C GLN A 186 17.81 21.05 9.79
N THR A 187 16.68 20.56 9.27
CA THR A 187 16.61 19.79 8.02
C THR A 187 16.69 20.73 6.82
#